data_AF-A0A1L0BW88-F1
#
_entry.id   AF-A0A1L0BW88-F1
#
_cell.length_a   1.000
_cell.length_b   1.000
_cell.length_c   1.000
_cell.angle_alpha   90.00
_cell.angle_beta   90.00
_cell.angle_gamma   90.00
#
_symmetry.space_group_name_H-M   'P 1'
#
loop_
_entity.id
_entity.type
_entity.pdbx_description
1 polymer ?
#
loop_
_entity_poly.entity_id
_entity_poly.type
_entity_poly.pdbx_seq_one_letter_code
_entity_poly.pdbx_strand_id
1 'polypeptide(L)'
;MDKMPIETVSEIILHVPEADLKTISKQLPKNDPLRHLIDSDIYAKVYVGPYDYSILGFHKLSIEEFQELSLSGNTDVIRSLKYDAVFSEVDDDPFLFYCKQNPKSLKDVKEIEFNGSVEQFRRFAANFSTDNVKVLILSEAQQFVMDLAPPYLRKIHLYFYESQVAPLRGWPQSLKTLIIERCNSPLLVELPGGLEELLVWACGSEEPWIQYPPNLRILEYQGEAITFNSSRFPDLLCELALFDCSIENLDVLQAKWPMGLKKLDLARNPIKSIAGVKFPDSLDFLNLRSCSITSLDGVAFPRLLTELHLTYNEISSLDHVKFPALKILDITGDSGKKTIDSLASVQFPSTLETLQAKGHPITDWAETSVPENLRTWELDTSEDANALKFSPGLEVLTLKFKNAANGNFCDLKLPPSLVDLHLENGISTEFDWNLPVLRNMFVDNFTGPIVVPSCVQKLTLRSQDRESFENLKIPPMVDVLQVTYPLKVYPDSVTELLIWRFEPTGDLILPKFLKKLRIASRGSIPSDVILPSTLRYISGPFDQKIMEEINSRKD
;
A
#
# COMPACT_ATOMS: atom_id res chain seq x y z
N MET A 1 -14.86 -12.43 -43.76
CA MET A 1 -15.55 -12.12 -42.49
C MET A 1 -16.40 -10.90 -42.72
N ASP A 2 -17.65 -11.11 -43.14
CA ASP A 2 -18.68 -10.08 -43.05
C ASP A 2 -19.50 -10.37 -41.79
N LYS A 3 -19.60 -9.38 -40.90
CA LYS A 3 -20.59 -9.20 -39.82
C LYS A 3 -20.40 -9.92 -38.48
N MET A 4 -19.31 -9.66 -37.77
CA MET A 4 -19.39 -9.51 -36.31
C MET A 4 -19.13 -8.03 -35.97
N PRO A 5 -19.99 -7.37 -35.18
CA PRO A 5 -19.72 -6.02 -34.67
C PRO A 5 -18.39 -6.00 -33.91
N ILE A 6 -17.62 -4.92 -34.05
CA ILE A 6 -16.30 -4.81 -33.42
C ILE A 6 -16.41 -4.89 -31.90
N GLU A 7 -17.54 -4.43 -31.35
CA GLU A 7 -17.89 -4.50 -29.93
C GLU A 7 -18.02 -5.96 -29.46
N THR A 8 -18.63 -6.81 -30.27
CA THR A 8 -18.77 -8.25 -29.96
C THR A 8 -17.42 -8.96 -30.01
N VAL A 9 -16.55 -8.57 -30.94
CA VAL A 9 -15.19 -9.12 -31.03
C VAL A 9 -14.35 -8.68 -29.83
N SER A 10 -14.46 -7.41 -29.39
CA SER A 10 -13.81 -6.92 -28.18
C SER A 10 -14.26 -7.67 -26.92
N GLU A 11 -15.55 -7.95 -26.76
CA GLU A 11 -16.03 -8.77 -25.64
C GLU A 11 -15.48 -10.19 -25.66
N ILE A 12 -15.34 -10.80 -26.84
CA ILE A 12 -14.73 -12.13 -26.96
C ILE A 12 -13.26 -12.09 -26.55
N ILE A 13 -12.50 -11.08 -27.00
CA ILE A 13 -11.07 -10.93 -26.69
C ILE A 13 -10.82 -10.88 -25.18
N LEU A 14 -11.67 -10.18 -24.41
CA LEU A 14 -11.57 -10.09 -22.94
C LEU A 14 -11.62 -11.46 -22.22
N HIS A 15 -12.14 -12.49 -22.88
CA HIS A 15 -12.28 -13.85 -22.32
C HIS A 15 -11.28 -14.85 -22.89
N VAL A 16 -10.43 -14.46 -23.84
CA VAL A 16 -9.40 -15.32 -24.43
C VAL A 16 -8.07 -15.12 -23.68
N PRO A 17 -7.37 -16.19 -23.27
CA PRO A 17 -6.06 -16.06 -22.65
C PRO A 17 -5.05 -15.27 -23.52
N GLU A 18 -4.25 -14.41 -22.91
CA GLU A 18 -3.28 -13.55 -23.60
C GLU A 18 -2.33 -14.34 -24.52
N ALA A 19 -1.89 -15.54 -24.11
CA ALA A 19 -1.02 -16.40 -24.92
C ALA A 19 -1.67 -16.84 -26.24
N ASP A 20 -2.98 -17.12 -26.21
CA ASP A 20 -3.75 -17.49 -27.38
C ASP A 20 -3.96 -16.27 -28.28
N LEU A 21 -4.28 -15.11 -27.69
CA LEU A 21 -4.39 -13.84 -28.41
C LEU A 21 -3.09 -13.48 -29.14
N LYS A 22 -1.92 -13.63 -28.49
CA LYS A 22 -0.60 -13.45 -29.14
C LYS A 22 -0.40 -14.39 -30.31
N THR A 23 -0.78 -15.65 -30.16
CA THR A 23 -0.67 -16.65 -31.22
C THR A 23 -1.56 -16.31 -32.41
N ILE A 24 -2.79 -15.87 -32.16
CA ILE A 24 -3.73 -15.42 -33.19
C ILE A 24 -3.18 -14.18 -33.91
N SER A 25 -2.73 -13.16 -33.17
CA SER A 25 -2.16 -11.93 -33.74
C SER A 25 -1.01 -12.21 -34.72
N LYS A 26 -0.11 -13.14 -34.37
CA LYS A 26 1.03 -13.53 -35.23
C LYS A 26 0.62 -14.20 -36.54
N GLN A 27 -0.54 -14.86 -36.58
CA GLN A 27 -1.05 -15.53 -37.78
C GLN A 27 -1.83 -14.59 -38.71
N LEU A 28 -2.25 -13.43 -38.23
CA LEU A 28 -3.03 -12.47 -39.00
C LEU A 28 -2.14 -11.58 -39.90
N PRO A 29 -2.64 -11.20 -41.10
CA PRO A 29 -1.96 -10.23 -41.97
C PRO A 29 -1.64 -8.92 -41.23
N LYS A 30 -0.56 -8.24 -41.63
CA LYS A 30 -0.11 -7.00 -40.96
C LYS A 30 -1.18 -5.90 -40.89
N ASN A 31 -2.02 -5.78 -41.92
CA ASN A 31 -3.06 -4.75 -42.02
C ASN A 31 -4.44 -5.26 -41.59
N ASP A 32 -4.51 -6.40 -40.89
CA ASP A 32 -5.78 -6.97 -40.45
C ASP A 32 -6.36 -6.17 -39.27
N PRO A 33 -7.60 -5.66 -39.35
CA PRO A 33 -8.24 -4.93 -38.24
C PRO A 33 -8.33 -5.75 -36.95
N LEU A 34 -8.48 -7.08 -37.05
CA LEU A 34 -8.52 -7.96 -35.88
C LEU A 34 -7.16 -8.03 -35.19
N ARG A 35 -6.07 -7.99 -35.96
CA ARG A 35 -4.70 -7.94 -35.41
C ARG A 35 -4.49 -6.66 -34.62
N HIS A 36 -4.87 -5.51 -35.18
CA HIS A 36 -4.77 -4.22 -34.50
C HIS A 36 -5.60 -4.19 -33.21
N LEU A 37 -6.80 -4.78 -33.24
CA LEU A 37 -7.66 -4.89 -32.06
C LEU A 37 -7.03 -5.74 -30.95
N ILE A 38 -6.48 -6.90 -31.30
CA ILE A 38 -5.79 -7.79 -30.36
C ILE A 38 -4.53 -7.11 -29.80
N ASP A 39 -3.71 -6.51 -30.67
CA ASP A 39 -2.50 -5.80 -30.26
C ASP A 39 -2.84 -4.62 -29.33
N SER A 40 -3.96 -3.91 -29.56
CA SER A 40 -4.44 -2.85 -28.66
C SER A 40 -4.99 -3.35 -27.33
N ASP A 41 -5.41 -4.60 -27.22
CA ASP A 41 -5.84 -5.18 -25.94
C ASP A 41 -4.63 -5.54 -25.08
N ILE A 42 -3.64 -6.22 -25.70
CA ILE A 42 -2.44 -6.71 -25.02
C ILE A 42 -1.47 -5.55 -24.70
N TYR A 43 -1.18 -4.70 -25.69
CA TYR A 43 -0.05 -3.75 -25.65
C TYR A 43 -0.46 -2.30 -25.39
N ALA A 44 -1.70 -2.02 -24.99
CA ALA A 44 -2.13 -0.65 -24.69
C ALA A 44 -1.31 0.00 -23.58
N LYS A 45 -0.89 -0.77 -22.58
CA LYS A 45 -0.06 -0.33 -21.45
C LYS A 45 1.11 -1.27 -21.30
N VAL A 46 2.32 -0.80 -21.59
CA VAL A 46 3.53 -1.63 -21.61
C VAL A 46 4.62 -1.06 -20.72
N TYR A 47 5.46 -1.95 -20.20
CA TYR A 47 6.63 -1.61 -19.39
C TYR A 47 7.87 -2.28 -19.96
N VAL A 48 8.96 -1.53 -20.05
CA VAL A 48 10.29 -1.98 -20.46
C VAL A 48 11.28 -1.61 -19.37
N GLY A 49 11.93 -2.61 -18.76
CA GLY A 49 12.96 -2.40 -17.73
C GLY A 49 13.16 -3.61 -16.82
N PRO A 50 14.19 -3.57 -15.96
CA PRO A 50 14.58 -4.68 -15.10
C PRO A 50 13.65 -4.88 -13.90
N TYR A 51 13.10 -3.82 -13.29
CA TYR A 51 12.32 -3.88 -12.04
C TYR A 51 11.32 -2.73 -11.90
N ASP A 52 10.06 -2.99 -11.55
CA ASP A 52 9.26 -2.01 -10.79
C ASP A 52 8.08 -2.68 -10.04
N TYR A 53 7.79 -2.16 -8.84
CA TYR A 53 6.69 -2.55 -7.95
C TYR A 53 5.34 -1.92 -8.37
N SER A 54 5.33 -0.93 -9.30
CA SER A 54 4.13 -0.17 -9.72
C SER A 54 3.58 -0.53 -11.12
N ILE A 55 3.76 -1.78 -11.57
CA ILE A 55 3.34 -2.24 -12.91
C ILE A 55 1.97 -2.94 -12.92
N LEU A 56 1.16 -2.83 -11.87
CA LEU A 56 -0.14 -3.51 -11.82
C LEU A 56 -1.02 -3.05 -13.00
N GLY A 57 -1.31 -3.97 -13.94
CA GLY A 57 -2.03 -3.67 -15.17
C GLY A 57 -1.18 -3.17 -16.35
N PHE A 58 0.14 -3.35 -16.32
CA PHE A 58 1.05 -3.15 -17.46
C PHE A 58 1.61 -4.49 -17.96
N HIS A 59 1.66 -4.66 -19.28
CA HIS A 59 2.31 -5.80 -19.93
C HIS A 59 3.83 -5.58 -19.98
N LYS A 60 4.62 -6.56 -19.53
CA LYS A 60 6.09 -6.50 -19.65
C LYS A 60 6.49 -6.79 -21.10
N LEU A 61 6.93 -5.76 -21.80
CA LEU A 61 7.22 -5.83 -23.23
C LEU A 61 8.64 -6.35 -23.45
N SER A 62 8.76 -7.46 -24.17
CA SER A 62 10.06 -7.96 -24.62
C SER A 62 10.57 -7.19 -25.83
N ILE A 63 11.88 -7.26 -26.08
CA ILE A 63 12.47 -6.63 -27.26
C ILE A 63 11.93 -7.27 -28.55
N GLU A 64 11.71 -8.58 -28.57
CA GLU A 64 11.14 -9.29 -29.71
C GLU A 64 9.69 -8.85 -29.99
N GLU A 65 8.88 -8.70 -28.94
CA GLU A 65 7.50 -8.20 -29.05
C GLU A 65 7.47 -6.78 -29.62
N PHE A 66 8.35 -5.88 -29.14
CA PHE A 66 8.43 -4.52 -29.67
C PHE A 66 8.91 -4.48 -31.12
N GLN A 67 9.89 -5.32 -31.47
CA GLN A 67 10.35 -5.47 -32.86
C GLN A 67 9.21 -5.92 -33.78
N GLU A 68 8.41 -6.89 -33.36
CA GLU A 68 7.26 -7.36 -34.12
C GLU A 68 6.22 -6.25 -34.34
N LEU A 69 5.86 -5.50 -33.28
CA LEU A 69 4.94 -4.36 -33.35
C LEU A 69 5.46 -3.24 -34.27
N SER A 70 6.75 -2.91 -34.14
CA SER A 70 7.42 -1.91 -34.99
C SER A 70 7.44 -2.34 -36.46
N LEU A 71 7.76 -3.61 -36.74
CA LEU A 71 7.78 -4.17 -38.10
C LEU A 71 6.38 -4.34 -38.71
N SER A 72 5.33 -4.43 -37.89
CA SER A 72 3.94 -4.40 -38.35
C SER A 72 3.36 -2.99 -38.48
N GLY A 73 4.05 -1.96 -37.96
CA GLY A 73 3.58 -0.58 -37.97
C GLY A 73 2.46 -0.32 -36.95
N ASN A 74 2.33 -1.16 -35.92
CA ASN A 74 1.27 -1.10 -34.91
C ASN A 74 1.76 -0.48 -33.60
N THR A 75 2.83 0.32 -33.59
CA THR A 75 3.32 0.97 -32.36
C THR A 75 2.36 2.03 -31.83
N ASP A 76 1.38 2.47 -32.63
CA ASP A 76 0.29 3.37 -32.25
C ASP A 76 -0.71 2.78 -31.25
N VAL A 77 -0.77 1.44 -31.15
CA VAL A 77 -1.60 0.76 -30.17
C VAL A 77 -1.12 1.01 -28.74
N ILE A 78 0.18 1.32 -28.58
CA ILE A 78 0.80 1.60 -27.29
C ILE A 78 0.36 2.99 -26.82
N ARG A 79 -0.58 3.00 -25.87
CA ARG A 79 -1.13 4.23 -25.29
C ARG A 79 -0.24 4.76 -24.17
N SER A 80 0.41 3.87 -23.43
CA SER A 80 1.31 4.20 -22.32
C SER A 80 2.50 3.25 -22.32
N LEU A 81 3.70 3.80 -22.51
CA LEU A 81 4.96 3.09 -22.34
C LEU A 81 5.65 3.62 -21.09
N LYS A 82 5.90 2.74 -20.11
CA LYS A 82 6.84 3.01 -19.02
C LYS A 82 8.20 2.44 -19.38
N TYR A 83 9.22 3.28 -19.38
CA TYR A 83 10.60 2.89 -19.67
C TYR A 83 11.48 3.18 -18.45
N ASP A 84 12.03 2.12 -17.85
CA ASP A 84 12.94 2.19 -16.71
C ASP A 84 14.38 1.91 -17.15
N ALA A 85 15.20 2.95 -17.03
CA ALA A 85 16.61 2.97 -17.38
C ALA A 85 17.55 2.81 -16.17
N VAL A 86 17.06 2.75 -14.93
CA VAL A 86 17.88 2.92 -13.70
C VAL A 86 19.12 2.01 -13.62
N PHE A 87 19.09 0.83 -14.26
CA PHE A 87 20.21 -0.12 -14.27
C PHE A 87 20.83 -0.39 -15.65
N SER A 88 20.44 0.34 -16.70
CA SER A 88 21.09 0.23 -18.00
C SER A 88 22.22 1.25 -18.13
N GLU A 89 23.45 0.77 -18.36
CA GLU A 89 24.37 1.58 -19.14
C GLU A 89 23.73 1.68 -20.53
N VAL A 90 23.21 2.86 -20.88
CA VAL A 90 22.36 3.09 -22.08
C VAL A 90 22.99 2.55 -23.38
N ASP A 91 24.31 2.42 -23.41
CA ASP A 91 25.05 1.90 -24.57
C ASP A 91 24.84 0.37 -24.78
N ASP A 92 24.40 -0.37 -23.76
CA ASP A 92 24.07 -1.80 -23.79
C ASP A 92 22.56 -2.09 -23.70
N ASP A 93 21.69 -1.06 -23.71
CA ASP A 93 20.23 -1.26 -23.67
C ASP A 93 19.72 -1.78 -25.04
N PRO A 94 19.27 -3.04 -25.16
CA PRO A 94 18.85 -3.61 -26.44
C PRO A 94 17.61 -2.93 -27.02
N PHE A 95 16.74 -2.40 -26.15
CA PHE A 95 15.52 -1.72 -26.55
C PHE A 95 15.84 -0.36 -27.16
N LEU A 96 16.65 0.47 -26.48
CA LEU A 96 17.07 1.75 -27.04
C LEU A 96 17.97 1.58 -28.27
N PHE A 97 18.83 0.56 -28.29
CA PHE A 97 19.62 0.22 -29.47
C PHE A 97 18.73 -0.04 -30.69
N TYR A 98 17.68 -0.85 -30.55
CA TYR A 98 16.73 -1.09 -31.63
C TYR A 98 15.96 0.18 -32.03
N CYS A 99 15.49 0.96 -31.06
CA CYS A 99 14.79 2.22 -31.31
C CYS A 99 15.66 3.19 -32.11
N LYS A 100 16.97 3.26 -31.81
CA LYS A 100 17.92 4.12 -32.52
C LYS A 100 18.07 3.73 -33.99
N GLN A 101 18.06 2.43 -34.28
CA GLN A 101 18.04 1.93 -35.67
C GLN A 101 16.70 2.14 -36.36
N ASN A 102 15.61 2.31 -35.59
CA ASN A 102 14.25 2.47 -36.08
C ASN A 102 13.53 3.66 -35.42
N PRO A 103 13.94 4.93 -35.68
CA PRO A 103 13.49 6.09 -34.90
C PRO A 103 11.97 6.36 -34.97
N LYS A 104 11.26 5.79 -35.96
CA LYS A 104 9.80 5.89 -36.07
C LYS A 104 9.07 5.03 -35.02
N SER A 105 9.71 3.99 -34.49
CA SER A 105 9.08 3.03 -33.56
C SER A 105 8.53 3.67 -32.29
N LEU A 106 9.23 4.67 -31.74
CA LEU A 106 8.75 5.43 -30.58
C LEU A 106 7.85 6.60 -30.94
N LYS A 107 7.82 7.04 -32.20
CA LYS A 107 7.10 8.25 -32.60
C LYS A 107 5.58 8.09 -32.47
N ASP A 108 5.08 6.89 -32.74
CA ASP A 108 3.64 6.61 -32.74
C ASP A 108 3.11 6.23 -31.34
N VAL A 109 4.02 5.99 -30.37
CA VAL A 109 3.66 5.78 -28.97
C VAL A 109 3.05 7.07 -28.40
N LYS A 110 1.85 6.97 -27.82
CA LYS A 110 1.09 8.16 -27.41
C LYS A 110 1.72 8.89 -26.22
N GLU A 111 2.09 8.14 -25.19
CA GLU A 111 2.64 8.69 -23.95
C GLU A 111 3.78 7.80 -23.43
N ILE A 112 4.90 8.44 -23.10
CA ILE A 112 6.08 7.81 -22.51
C ILE A 112 6.28 8.38 -21.10
N GLU A 113 6.46 7.48 -20.14
CA GLU A 113 7.00 7.74 -18.81
C GLU A 113 8.44 7.22 -18.79
N PHE A 114 9.39 8.12 -18.55
CA PHE A 114 10.80 7.78 -18.44
C PHE A 114 11.22 7.83 -16.98
N ASN A 115 11.86 6.76 -16.50
CA ASN A 115 12.48 6.66 -15.18
C ASN A 115 13.97 6.36 -15.34
N GLY A 116 14.84 7.16 -14.74
CA GLY A 116 16.30 6.97 -14.82
C GLY A 116 17.07 8.16 -14.28
N SER A 117 18.37 8.23 -14.50
CA SER A 117 19.17 9.42 -14.16
C SER A 117 19.05 10.50 -15.22
N VAL A 118 19.39 11.74 -14.85
CA VAL A 118 19.44 12.87 -15.80
C VAL A 118 20.35 12.58 -17.00
N GLU A 119 21.50 11.94 -16.79
CA GLU A 119 22.44 11.62 -17.88
C GLU A 119 21.84 10.57 -18.84
N GLN A 120 21.14 9.56 -18.32
CA GLN A 120 20.45 8.58 -19.16
C GLN A 120 19.37 9.25 -20.01
N PHE A 121 18.59 10.17 -19.41
CA PHE A 121 17.59 10.92 -20.14
C PHE A 121 18.20 11.88 -21.18
N ARG A 122 19.33 12.53 -20.87
CA ARG A 122 20.07 13.36 -21.83
C ARG A 122 20.46 12.57 -23.07
N ARG A 123 20.96 11.35 -22.90
CA ARG A 123 21.28 10.44 -24.00
C ARG A 123 20.04 10.01 -24.78
N PHE A 124 18.94 9.72 -24.08
CA PHE A 124 17.66 9.43 -24.73
C PHE A 124 17.20 10.61 -25.61
N ALA A 125 17.14 11.82 -25.06
CA ALA A 125 16.71 13.03 -25.75
C ALA A 125 17.64 13.42 -26.92
N ALA A 126 18.91 13.02 -26.88
CA ALA A 126 19.84 13.22 -28.00
C ALA A 126 19.55 12.32 -29.21
N ASN A 127 18.88 11.18 -29.02
CA ASN A 127 18.59 10.20 -30.07
C ASN A 127 17.11 10.18 -30.49
N PHE A 128 16.19 10.66 -29.65
CA PHE A 128 14.74 10.53 -29.84
C PHE A 128 14.02 11.86 -29.60
N SER A 129 12.87 12.06 -30.28
CA SER A 129 11.97 13.15 -29.92
C SER A 129 11.38 12.91 -28.54
N THR A 130 11.22 13.99 -27.76
CA THR A 130 10.63 13.96 -26.43
C THR A 130 9.17 14.44 -26.41
N ASP A 131 8.55 14.71 -27.56
CA ASP A 131 7.19 15.27 -27.63
C ASP A 131 6.13 14.41 -26.93
N ASN A 132 6.30 13.09 -26.98
CA ASN A 132 5.42 12.12 -26.34
C ASN A 132 5.87 11.73 -24.92
N VAL A 133 6.99 12.24 -24.42
CA VAL A 133 7.41 12.06 -23.02
C VAL A 133 6.56 12.97 -22.14
N LYS A 134 5.62 12.38 -21.39
CA LYS A 134 4.65 13.11 -20.54
C LYS A 134 5.01 13.05 -19.06
N VAL A 135 5.80 12.06 -18.66
CA VAL A 135 6.22 11.87 -17.28
C VAL A 135 7.72 11.64 -17.24
N LEU A 136 8.41 12.37 -16.37
CA LEU A 136 9.82 12.18 -16.07
C LEU A 136 10.00 11.88 -14.59
N ILE A 137 10.75 10.83 -14.29
CA ILE A 137 11.21 10.48 -12.95
C ILE A 137 12.74 10.43 -13.05
N LEU A 138 13.40 11.42 -12.45
CA LEU A 138 14.82 11.66 -12.64
C LEU A 138 15.57 11.60 -11.31
N SER A 139 16.54 10.69 -11.22
CA SER A 139 17.59 10.72 -10.20
C SER A 139 18.75 11.61 -10.63
N GLU A 140 19.58 12.02 -9.68
CA GLU A 140 20.69 12.97 -9.92
C GLU A 140 20.19 14.32 -10.48
N ALA A 141 19.03 14.76 -10.01
CA ALA A 141 18.34 15.94 -10.51
C ALA A 141 19.16 17.25 -10.42
N GLN A 142 20.22 17.28 -9.60
CA GLN A 142 21.18 18.40 -9.59
C GLN A 142 21.83 18.69 -10.95
N GLN A 143 21.85 17.71 -11.87
CA GLN A 143 22.37 17.86 -13.23
C GLN A 143 21.31 18.29 -14.25
N PHE A 144 20.04 18.36 -13.86
CA PHE A 144 18.94 18.67 -14.76
C PHE A 144 19.01 20.12 -15.21
N VAL A 145 18.79 20.34 -16.51
CA VAL A 145 18.73 21.67 -17.11
C VAL A 145 17.46 21.78 -17.95
N MET A 146 16.90 22.98 -18.03
CA MET A 146 15.59 23.21 -18.65
C MET A 146 15.54 22.87 -20.13
N ASP A 147 16.67 22.90 -20.85
CA ASP A 147 16.76 22.48 -22.26
C ASP A 147 16.42 20.99 -22.46
N LEU A 148 16.48 20.18 -21.40
CA LEU A 148 16.06 18.78 -21.44
C LEU A 148 14.55 18.62 -21.23
N ALA A 149 13.83 19.63 -20.71
CA ALA A 149 12.42 19.48 -20.37
C ALA A 149 11.56 19.23 -21.63
N PRO A 150 10.80 18.10 -21.70
CA PRO A 150 9.90 17.85 -22.81
C PRO A 150 8.84 18.94 -22.96
N PRO A 151 8.49 19.36 -24.19
CA PRO A 151 7.61 20.51 -24.42
C PRO A 151 6.18 20.31 -23.91
N TYR A 152 5.74 19.05 -23.77
CA TYR A 152 4.40 18.67 -23.33
C TYR A 152 4.42 17.85 -22.03
N LEU A 153 5.45 18.03 -21.20
CA LEU A 153 5.59 17.35 -19.92
C LEU A 153 4.40 17.65 -19.01
N ARG A 154 3.81 16.62 -18.40
CA ARG A 154 2.67 16.73 -17.46
C ARG A 154 3.07 16.49 -16.01
N LYS A 155 4.05 15.62 -15.78
CA LYS A 155 4.58 15.31 -14.45
C LYS A 155 6.10 15.24 -14.48
N ILE A 156 6.74 15.79 -13.45
CA ILE A 156 8.16 15.58 -13.21
C ILE A 156 8.41 15.27 -11.74
N HIS A 157 9.25 14.27 -11.49
CA HIS A 157 9.81 13.95 -10.18
C HIS A 157 11.32 14.09 -10.26
N LEU A 158 11.85 14.96 -9.41
CA LEU A 158 13.26 15.28 -9.31
C LEU A 158 13.80 14.78 -7.97
N TYR A 159 14.68 13.78 -8.02
CA TYR A 159 15.37 13.24 -6.86
C TYR A 159 16.82 13.74 -6.83
N PHE A 160 17.19 14.45 -5.77
CA PHE A 160 18.51 15.05 -5.60
C PHE A 160 19.40 14.22 -4.66
N TYR A 161 20.69 14.13 -4.99
CA TYR A 161 21.70 13.52 -4.09
C TYR A 161 22.64 14.55 -3.46
N GLU A 162 22.73 15.74 -4.06
CA GLU A 162 23.68 16.78 -3.67
C GLU A 162 22.99 18.10 -3.33
N SER A 163 23.72 18.97 -2.64
CA SER A 163 23.20 20.22 -2.09
C SER A 163 23.00 21.33 -3.12
N GLN A 164 23.73 21.32 -4.23
CA GLN A 164 23.70 22.44 -5.19
C GLN A 164 22.72 22.16 -6.32
N VAL A 165 21.81 23.10 -6.53
CA VAL A 165 20.81 23.04 -7.59
C VAL A 165 20.88 24.31 -8.42
N ALA A 166 20.96 24.19 -9.74
CA ALA A 166 20.81 25.34 -10.62
C ALA A 166 19.35 25.82 -10.62
N PRO A 167 19.07 27.13 -10.73
CA PRO A 167 17.69 27.61 -10.80
C PRO A 167 16.93 26.99 -11.99
N LEU A 168 15.79 26.35 -11.71
CA LEU A 168 14.93 25.74 -12.73
C LEU A 168 13.74 26.67 -12.99
N ARG A 169 13.71 27.26 -14.19
CA ARG A 169 12.76 28.32 -14.59
C ARG A 169 12.17 28.04 -15.96
N GLY A 170 10.95 28.53 -16.20
CA GLY A 170 10.32 28.41 -17.52
C GLY A 170 9.81 27.00 -17.86
N TRP A 171 9.18 26.32 -16.90
CA TRP A 171 8.52 25.04 -17.12
C TRP A 171 7.47 25.06 -18.24
N PRO A 172 7.24 23.93 -18.94
CA PRO A 172 6.21 23.83 -19.97
C PRO A 172 4.80 24.03 -19.37
N GLN A 173 3.92 24.69 -20.11
CA GLN A 173 2.56 25.03 -19.64
C GLN A 173 1.68 23.81 -19.37
N SER A 174 2.05 22.65 -19.91
CA SER A 174 1.37 21.37 -19.66
C SER A 174 1.69 20.75 -18.30
N LEU A 175 2.69 21.25 -17.56
CA LEU A 175 3.14 20.66 -16.30
C LEU A 175 2.08 20.85 -15.22
N LYS A 176 1.59 19.74 -14.66
CA LYS A 176 0.54 19.68 -13.63
C LYS A 176 1.05 19.18 -12.28
N THR A 177 2.01 18.26 -12.29
CA THR A 177 2.56 17.67 -11.08
C THR A 177 4.07 17.89 -11.01
N LEU A 178 4.54 18.45 -9.90
CA LEU A 178 5.95 18.66 -9.62
C LEU A 178 6.29 17.99 -8.27
N ILE A 179 7.19 17.03 -8.31
CA ILE A 179 7.70 16.33 -7.13
C ILE A 179 9.18 16.68 -6.99
N ILE A 180 9.56 17.21 -5.83
CA ILE A 180 10.94 17.58 -5.49
C ILE A 180 11.31 16.77 -4.25
N GLU A 181 12.34 15.96 -4.35
CA GLU A 181 12.74 15.06 -3.28
C GLU A 181 14.22 15.22 -2.95
N ARG A 182 14.53 15.34 -1.65
CA ARG A 182 15.89 15.48 -1.12
C ARG A 182 16.67 16.70 -1.64
N CYS A 183 15.94 17.76 -1.99
CA CYS A 183 16.54 19.02 -2.43
C CYS A 183 16.84 19.93 -1.23
N ASN A 184 18.08 20.42 -1.12
CA ASN A 184 18.47 21.32 -0.03
C ASN A 184 17.92 22.74 -0.18
N SER A 185 17.76 23.21 -1.42
CA SER A 185 17.24 24.56 -1.73
C SER A 185 16.08 24.48 -2.74
N PRO A 186 14.91 23.97 -2.33
CA PRO A 186 13.77 23.75 -3.23
C PRO A 186 13.26 25.05 -3.86
N LEU A 187 13.48 26.21 -3.21
CA LEU A 187 13.08 27.53 -3.71
C LEU A 187 13.77 27.95 -5.03
N LEU A 188 14.85 27.29 -5.42
CA LEU A 188 15.49 27.51 -6.73
C LEU A 188 14.66 26.96 -7.89
N VAL A 189 13.65 26.14 -7.60
CA VAL A 189 12.67 25.67 -8.57
C VAL A 189 11.49 26.64 -8.61
N GLU A 190 11.29 27.30 -9.76
CA GLU A 190 10.15 28.16 -9.99
C GLU A 190 8.88 27.33 -10.13
N LEU A 191 7.81 27.70 -9.42
CA LEU A 191 6.52 27.00 -9.52
C LEU A 191 5.76 27.50 -10.76
N PRO A 192 5.37 26.62 -11.71
CA PRO A 192 4.59 27.04 -12.88
C PRO A 192 3.17 27.44 -12.49
N GLY A 193 2.62 28.47 -13.14
CA GLY A 193 1.27 28.98 -12.82
C GLY A 193 0.12 27.97 -13.07
N GLY A 194 0.34 26.97 -13.92
CA GLY A 194 -0.63 25.91 -14.25
C GLY A 194 -0.58 24.68 -13.34
N LEU A 195 0.29 24.66 -12.32
CA LEU A 195 0.52 23.54 -11.42
C LEU A 195 -0.74 23.20 -10.60
N GLU A 196 -1.05 21.92 -10.49
CA GLU A 196 -2.17 21.38 -9.72
C GLU A 196 -1.71 20.59 -8.49
N GLU A 197 -0.52 20.00 -8.55
CA GLU A 197 0.04 19.16 -7.49
C GLU A 197 1.51 19.52 -7.25
N LEU A 198 1.85 19.80 -5.99
CA LEU A 198 3.22 20.07 -5.54
C LEU A 198 3.53 19.16 -4.35
N LEU A 199 4.55 18.33 -4.50
CA LEU A 199 5.00 17.41 -3.47
C LEU A 199 6.48 17.66 -3.21
N VAL A 200 6.82 18.02 -1.98
CA VAL A 200 8.17 18.39 -1.57
C VAL A 200 8.57 17.49 -0.41
N TRP A 201 9.51 16.59 -0.63
CA TRP A 201 9.83 15.53 0.32
C TRP A 201 11.29 15.55 0.75
N ALA A 202 11.53 15.29 2.04
CA ALA A 202 12.86 15.22 2.63
C ALA A 202 13.80 16.39 2.22
N CYS A 203 13.24 17.58 2.03
CA CYS A 203 13.98 18.77 1.59
C CYS A 203 14.54 19.56 2.79
N GLY A 204 15.46 20.48 2.50
CA GLY A 204 16.15 21.30 3.51
C GLY A 204 15.22 22.18 4.37
N SER A 205 15.78 22.83 5.39
CA SER A 205 15.05 23.62 6.39
C SER A 205 14.72 25.06 5.96
N GLU A 206 14.78 25.37 4.66
CA GLU A 206 14.42 26.68 4.14
C GLU A 206 12.92 26.94 4.28
N GLU A 207 12.53 28.21 4.53
CA GLU A 207 11.11 28.57 4.52
C GLU A 207 10.47 28.28 3.15
N PRO A 208 9.25 27.73 3.08
CA PRO A 208 8.61 27.41 1.81
C PRO A 208 8.20 28.65 1.02
N TRP A 209 7.71 28.45 -0.21
CA TRP A 209 7.21 29.54 -1.04
C TRP A 209 6.16 30.40 -0.32
N ILE A 210 6.27 31.72 -0.51
CA ILE A 210 5.31 32.70 0.02
C ILE A 210 3.98 32.61 -0.72
N GLN A 211 4.02 32.38 -2.02
CA GLN A 211 2.84 32.28 -2.89
C GLN A 211 2.92 31.00 -3.70
N TYR A 212 1.80 30.30 -3.78
CA TYR A 212 1.64 29.10 -4.59
C TYR A 212 0.79 29.39 -5.84
N PRO A 213 0.88 28.57 -6.90
CA PRO A 213 0.03 28.69 -8.08
C PRO A 213 -1.46 28.63 -7.72
N PRO A 214 -2.32 29.44 -8.36
CA PRO A 214 -3.73 29.54 -7.99
C PRO A 214 -4.53 28.27 -8.29
N ASN A 215 -4.06 27.41 -9.21
CA ASN A 215 -4.70 26.15 -9.57
C ASN A 215 -4.25 24.97 -8.69
N LEU A 216 -3.39 25.20 -7.69
CA LEU A 216 -2.87 24.13 -6.84
C LEU A 216 -3.99 23.53 -6.00
N ARG A 217 -4.17 22.22 -6.13
CA ARG A 217 -5.20 21.42 -5.45
C ARG A 217 -4.62 20.53 -4.36
N ILE A 218 -3.37 20.07 -4.55
CA ILE A 218 -2.66 19.21 -3.61
C ILE A 218 -1.31 19.85 -3.29
N LEU A 219 -1.04 20.04 -2.00
CA LEU A 219 0.25 20.45 -1.48
C LEU A 219 0.69 19.45 -0.42
N GLU A 220 1.77 18.74 -0.70
CA GLU A 220 2.48 17.94 0.28
C GLU A 220 3.85 18.53 0.56
N TYR A 221 4.18 18.66 1.83
CA TYR A 221 5.46 19.15 2.28
C TYR A 221 5.99 18.30 3.43
N GLN A 222 7.25 17.90 3.32
CA GLN A 222 8.03 17.25 4.35
C GLN A 222 9.43 17.85 4.41
N GLY A 223 9.85 18.25 5.60
CA GLY A 223 11.22 18.65 5.86
C GLY A 223 11.39 19.14 7.29
N GLU A 224 12.62 19.11 7.79
CA GLU A 224 12.92 19.38 9.19
C GLU A 224 12.93 20.89 9.49
N ALA A 225 12.37 21.29 10.64
CA ALA A 225 12.41 22.67 11.16
C ALA A 225 11.81 23.74 10.23
N ILE A 226 10.67 23.45 9.59
CA ILE A 226 10.05 24.34 8.58
C ILE A 226 8.92 25.15 9.20
N THR A 227 8.88 26.45 8.89
CA THR A 227 7.76 27.32 9.31
C THR A 227 7.01 27.86 8.09
N PHE A 228 5.68 27.90 8.19
CA PHE A 228 4.78 28.39 7.13
C PHE A 228 4.24 29.79 7.45
N ASN A 229 5.00 30.57 8.23
CA ASN A 229 4.57 31.86 8.76
C ASN A 229 4.33 32.91 7.66
N SER A 230 5.06 32.82 6.55
CA SER A 230 4.96 33.72 5.40
C SER A 230 4.06 33.18 4.28
N SER A 231 3.87 31.86 4.22
CA SER A 231 3.14 31.17 3.16
C SER A 231 1.66 31.55 3.09
N ARG A 232 1.14 31.66 1.86
CA ARG A 232 -0.28 31.89 1.56
C ARG A 232 -0.80 30.75 0.69
N PHE A 233 -1.61 29.88 1.29
CA PHE A 233 -2.22 28.77 0.57
C PHE A 233 -3.29 29.28 -0.42
N PRO A 234 -3.40 28.68 -1.61
CA PRO A 234 -4.36 29.11 -2.62
C PRO A 234 -5.77 28.59 -2.30
N ASP A 235 -6.80 29.31 -2.74
CA ASP A 235 -8.20 29.02 -2.41
C ASP A 235 -8.72 27.67 -2.94
N LEU A 236 -8.14 27.17 -4.04
CA LEU A 236 -8.51 25.88 -4.66
C LEU A 236 -7.81 24.67 -4.02
N LEU A 237 -6.98 24.89 -3.00
CA LEU A 237 -6.28 23.81 -2.32
C LEU A 237 -7.28 22.94 -1.54
N CYS A 238 -7.39 21.68 -1.95
CA CYS A 238 -8.30 20.69 -1.38
C CYS A 238 -7.59 19.75 -0.40
N GLU A 239 -6.31 19.49 -0.61
CA GLU A 239 -5.50 18.57 0.20
C GLU A 239 -4.20 19.26 0.61
N LEU A 240 -3.96 19.30 1.92
CA LEU A 240 -2.77 19.88 2.51
C LEU A 240 -2.15 18.87 3.46
N ALA A 241 -0.97 18.36 3.12
CA ALA A 241 -0.15 17.51 3.98
C ALA A 241 1.13 18.25 4.36
N LEU A 242 1.29 18.54 5.64
CA LEU A 242 2.50 19.13 6.22
C LEU A 242 3.06 18.13 7.21
N PHE A 243 3.71 17.06 6.72
CA PHE A 243 4.14 15.97 7.59
C PHE A 243 5.61 16.13 7.99
N ASP A 244 5.93 15.83 9.26
CA ASP A 244 7.32 15.91 9.77
C ASP A 244 7.95 17.32 9.66
N CYS A 245 7.12 18.37 9.63
CA CYS A 245 7.53 19.77 9.45
C CYS A 245 8.04 20.46 10.73
N SER A 246 8.12 19.74 11.86
CA SER A 246 8.45 20.32 13.18
C SER A 246 7.46 21.41 13.66
N ILE A 247 6.19 21.32 13.24
CA ILE A 247 5.14 22.26 13.66
C ILE A 247 4.75 21.98 15.12
N GLU A 248 4.99 22.93 16.02
CA GLU A 248 4.61 22.81 17.44
C GLU A 248 3.23 23.41 17.76
N ASN A 249 2.83 24.45 17.03
CA ASN A 249 1.60 25.20 17.27
C ASN A 249 0.94 25.59 15.94
N LEU A 250 -0.39 25.50 15.89
CA LEU A 250 -1.22 25.80 14.73
C LEU A 250 -1.74 27.25 14.68
N ASP A 251 -1.42 28.13 15.63
CA ASP A 251 -1.96 29.50 15.75
C ASP A 251 -1.81 30.35 14.48
N VAL A 252 -0.65 30.29 13.83
CA VAL A 252 -0.39 31.02 12.58
C VAL A 252 -1.05 30.32 11.38
N LEU A 253 -1.08 28.98 11.40
CA LEU A 253 -1.62 28.18 10.31
C LEU A 253 -3.16 28.22 10.27
N GLN A 254 -3.82 28.27 11.43
CA GLN A 254 -5.28 28.24 11.51
C GLN A 254 -5.97 29.44 10.89
N ALA A 255 -5.28 30.57 10.79
CA ALA A 255 -5.77 31.76 10.08
C ALA A 255 -5.61 31.66 8.55
N LYS A 256 -4.95 30.61 8.03
CA LYS A 256 -4.54 30.48 6.64
C LYS A 256 -5.14 29.28 5.93
N TRP A 257 -5.92 28.45 6.62
CA TRP A 257 -6.53 27.30 6.00
C TRP A 257 -7.43 27.73 4.83
N PRO A 258 -7.30 27.12 3.65
CA PRO A 258 -8.23 27.34 2.56
C PRO A 258 -9.66 26.96 2.97
N MET A 259 -10.66 27.76 2.59
CA MET A 259 -12.05 27.48 2.96
C MET A 259 -12.60 26.19 2.32
N GLY A 260 -12.00 25.72 1.22
CA GLY A 260 -12.36 24.49 0.53
C GLY A 260 -11.55 23.27 0.94
N LEU A 261 -10.69 23.37 1.96
CA LEU A 261 -9.80 22.29 2.36
C LEU A 261 -10.59 21.10 2.90
N LYS A 262 -10.39 19.93 2.30
CA LYS A 262 -11.08 18.68 2.66
C LYS A 262 -10.21 17.75 3.49
N LYS A 263 -8.93 17.65 3.11
CA LYS A 263 -7.96 16.79 3.79
C LYS A 263 -6.84 17.60 4.39
N LEU A 264 -6.58 17.38 5.68
CA LEU A 264 -5.48 17.97 6.40
C LEU A 264 -4.67 16.86 7.08
N ASP A 265 -3.44 16.70 6.64
CA ASP A 265 -2.47 15.80 7.27
C ASP A 265 -1.37 16.60 7.94
N LEU A 266 -1.26 16.45 9.26
CA LEU A 266 -0.28 17.09 10.11
C LEU A 266 0.56 16.04 10.86
N ALA A 267 0.58 14.80 10.37
CA ALA A 267 1.25 13.71 11.05
C ALA A 267 2.75 14.00 11.30
N ARG A 268 3.27 13.43 12.38
CA ARG A 268 4.68 13.53 12.79
C ARG A 268 5.15 14.96 13.11
N ASN A 269 4.25 15.85 13.48
CA ASN A 269 4.61 17.17 14.00
C ASN A 269 4.44 17.23 15.52
N PRO A 270 5.32 17.88 16.30
CA PRO A 270 5.22 17.95 17.76
C PRO A 270 4.10 18.87 18.30
N ILE A 271 2.87 18.72 17.78
CA ILE A 271 1.66 19.47 18.14
C ILE A 271 1.10 18.95 19.48
N LYS A 272 1.58 19.49 20.59
CA LYS A 272 1.19 19.04 21.95
C LYS A 272 -0.30 19.20 22.27
N SER A 273 -0.97 20.15 21.62
CA SER A 273 -2.39 20.45 21.82
C SER A 273 -3.01 21.04 20.57
N ILE A 274 -4.27 20.70 20.34
CA ILE A 274 -5.14 21.28 19.30
C ILE A 274 -6.37 21.98 19.92
N ALA A 275 -6.35 22.26 21.22
CA ALA A 275 -7.44 22.94 21.91
C ALA A 275 -7.63 24.36 21.35
N GLY A 276 -8.88 24.74 21.06
CA GLY A 276 -9.21 26.05 20.50
C GLY A 276 -8.82 26.26 19.02
N VAL A 277 -8.22 25.28 18.36
CA VAL A 277 -7.90 25.35 16.92
C VAL A 277 -9.19 25.36 16.11
N LYS A 278 -9.32 26.32 15.19
CA LYS A 278 -10.43 26.41 14.25
C LYS A 278 -10.07 25.72 12.93
N PHE A 279 -10.52 24.49 12.77
CA PHE A 279 -10.39 23.76 11.51
C PHE A 279 -11.42 24.25 10.47
N PRO A 280 -11.17 24.07 9.16
CA PRO A 280 -12.13 24.41 8.11
C PRO A 280 -13.41 23.59 8.22
N ASP A 281 -14.57 24.21 8.00
CA ASP A 281 -15.88 23.53 8.04
C ASP A 281 -16.05 22.46 6.95
N SER A 282 -15.27 22.54 5.88
CA SER A 282 -15.24 21.60 4.75
C SER A 282 -14.42 20.33 5.00
N LEU A 283 -13.68 20.27 6.12
CA LEU A 283 -12.74 19.20 6.38
C LEU A 283 -13.49 17.88 6.65
N ASP A 284 -13.19 16.85 5.86
CA ASP A 284 -13.73 15.50 5.98
C ASP A 284 -12.68 14.48 6.49
N PHE A 285 -11.39 14.82 6.38
CA PHE A 285 -10.26 14.00 6.82
C PHE A 285 -9.25 14.82 7.64
N LEU A 286 -8.89 14.31 8.83
CA LEU A 286 -7.87 14.90 9.69
C LEU A 286 -6.91 13.83 10.21
N ASN A 287 -5.64 13.95 9.83
CA ASN A 287 -4.56 13.10 10.33
C ASN A 287 -3.63 13.86 11.27
N LEU A 288 -3.59 13.41 12.52
CA LEU A 288 -2.76 13.94 13.61
C LEU A 288 -1.92 12.82 14.24
N ARG A 289 -1.57 11.80 13.44
CA ARG A 289 -0.73 10.69 13.89
C ARG A 289 0.62 11.17 14.39
N SER A 290 1.11 10.58 15.48
CA SER A 290 2.44 10.82 16.05
C SER A 290 2.72 12.30 16.35
N CYS A 291 1.72 13.02 16.87
CA CYS A 291 1.84 14.45 17.15
C CYS A 291 2.21 14.83 18.60
N SER A 292 2.35 13.83 19.49
CA SER A 292 2.51 14.06 20.93
C SER A 292 1.36 14.85 21.58
N ILE A 293 0.15 14.75 21.01
CA ILE A 293 -1.07 15.31 21.60
C ILE A 293 -1.33 14.60 22.93
N THR A 294 -1.60 15.37 23.98
CA THR A 294 -1.81 14.85 25.35
C THR A 294 -3.27 14.86 25.82
N SER A 295 -4.12 15.69 25.22
CA SER A 295 -5.54 15.79 25.52
C SER A 295 -6.31 16.36 24.32
N LEU A 296 -7.59 15.99 24.22
CA LEU A 296 -8.57 16.54 23.27
C LEU A 296 -9.61 17.44 23.94
N ASP A 297 -9.39 17.84 25.19
CA ASP A 297 -10.28 18.74 25.92
C ASP A 297 -10.39 20.10 25.22
N GLY A 298 -11.61 20.58 25.05
CA GLY A 298 -11.88 21.87 24.40
C GLY A 298 -11.62 21.89 22.89
N VAL A 299 -11.45 20.72 22.26
CA VAL A 299 -11.37 20.61 20.80
C VAL A 299 -12.77 20.65 20.19
N ALA A 300 -12.94 21.52 19.18
CA ALA A 300 -14.13 21.58 18.36
C ALA A 300 -13.81 21.00 16.98
N PHE A 301 -14.15 19.73 16.75
CA PHE A 301 -13.98 19.10 15.45
C PHE A 301 -14.96 19.66 14.41
N PRO A 302 -14.56 19.77 13.13
CA PRO A 302 -15.44 20.26 12.08
C PRO A 302 -16.59 19.26 11.83
N ARG A 303 -17.78 19.80 11.52
CA ARG A 303 -19.03 19.02 11.44
C ARG A 303 -19.04 17.96 10.33
N LEU A 304 -18.25 18.15 9.27
CA LEU A 304 -18.17 17.25 8.12
C LEU A 304 -17.08 16.19 8.27
N LEU A 305 -16.32 16.22 9.38
CA LEU A 305 -15.24 15.27 9.59
C LEU A 305 -15.79 13.85 9.67
N THR A 306 -15.28 12.98 8.79
CA THR A 306 -15.63 11.56 8.73
C THR A 306 -14.47 10.66 9.17
N GLU A 307 -13.23 11.13 9.07
CA GLU A 307 -12.04 10.34 9.40
C GLU A 307 -11.11 11.13 10.32
N LEU A 308 -10.77 10.54 11.47
CA LEU A 308 -9.88 11.11 12.47
C LEU A 308 -8.81 10.10 12.87
N HIS A 309 -7.54 10.43 12.57
CA HIS A 309 -6.39 9.63 12.96
C HIS A 309 -5.57 10.31 14.05
N LEU A 310 -5.45 9.64 15.19
CA LEU A 310 -4.76 10.06 16.41
C LEU A 310 -3.72 9.02 16.87
N THR A 311 -3.35 8.09 15.99
CA THR A 311 -2.38 7.02 16.25
C THR A 311 -1.09 7.56 16.89
N TYR A 312 -0.52 6.85 17.86
CA TYR A 312 0.77 7.14 18.49
C TYR A 312 0.90 8.54 19.13
N ASN A 313 -0.21 9.08 19.62
CA ASN A 313 -0.22 10.23 20.53
C ASN A 313 -0.10 9.79 22.00
N GLU A 314 -0.14 10.74 22.92
CA GLU A 314 -0.01 10.54 24.37
C GLU A 314 -1.32 10.88 25.11
N ILE A 315 -2.45 10.66 24.44
CA ILE A 315 -3.79 10.88 24.96
C ILE A 315 -4.09 9.80 26.01
N SER A 316 -4.48 10.22 27.21
CA SER A 316 -4.81 9.30 28.31
C SER A 316 -6.30 9.21 28.63
N SER A 317 -7.13 10.10 28.08
CA SER A 317 -8.59 10.07 28.24
C SER A 317 -9.27 10.71 27.02
N LEU A 318 -10.46 10.20 26.70
CA LEU A 318 -11.38 10.75 25.70
C LEU A 318 -12.69 11.22 26.34
N ASP A 319 -12.70 11.39 27.67
CA ASP A 319 -13.87 11.88 28.39
C ASP A 319 -14.28 13.26 27.87
N HIS A 320 -15.58 13.49 27.77
CA HIS A 320 -16.17 14.77 27.31
C HIS A 320 -15.84 15.19 25.86
N VAL A 321 -15.09 14.37 25.11
CA VAL A 321 -14.81 14.63 23.69
C VAL A 321 -16.11 14.49 22.89
N LYS A 322 -16.44 15.53 22.12
CA LYS A 322 -17.61 15.53 21.23
C LYS A 322 -17.16 15.20 19.82
N PHE A 323 -17.23 13.92 19.47
CA PHE A 323 -16.94 13.48 18.12
C PHE A 323 -18.04 13.93 17.13
N PRO A 324 -17.67 14.33 15.90
CA PRO A 324 -18.64 14.55 14.82
C PRO A 324 -19.16 13.20 14.29
N ALA A 325 -19.87 13.21 13.17
CA ALA A 325 -20.39 11.99 12.53
C ALA A 325 -19.25 11.18 11.84
N LEU A 326 -18.28 10.74 12.63
CA LEU A 326 -17.13 9.96 12.18
C LEU A 326 -17.59 8.60 11.64
N LYS A 327 -16.90 8.14 10.61
CA LYS A 327 -16.89 6.75 10.12
C LYS A 327 -15.65 6.01 10.61
N ILE A 328 -14.51 6.69 10.70
CA ILE A 328 -13.24 6.11 11.12
C ILE A 328 -12.67 6.92 12.29
N LEU A 329 -12.35 6.21 13.36
CA LEU A 329 -11.59 6.74 14.49
C LEU A 329 -10.42 5.79 14.78
N ASP A 330 -9.20 6.28 14.60
CA ASP A 330 -7.98 5.55 14.97
C ASP A 330 -7.30 6.28 16.13
N ILE A 331 -7.32 5.66 17.30
CA ILE A 331 -6.64 6.11 18.52
C ILE A 331 -5.50 5.18 18.91
N THR A 332 -5.05 4.29 18.01
CA THR A 332 -4.04 3.26 18.30
C THR A 332 -2.84 3.82 19.05
N GLY A 333 -2.55 3.25 20.22
CA GLY A 333 -1.47 3.66 21.10
C GLY A 333 -0.14 3.00 20.75
N ASP A 334 0.92 3.55 21.35
CA ASP A 334 2.19 2.85 21.50
C ASP A 334 2.25 2.26 22.91
N SER A 335 2.40 0.94 23.02
CA SER A 335 2.39 0.18 24.27
C SER A 335 3.42 0.65 25.32
N GLY A 336 4.42 1.45 24.94
CA GLY A 336 5.40 2.06 25.84
C GLY A 336 5.09 3.49 26.31
N LYS A 337 3.98 4.09 25.89
CA LYS A 337 3.60 5.48 26.19
C LYS A 337 2.35 5.56 27.06
N LYS A 338 1.83 6.78 27.27
CA LYS A 338 0.54 6.98 27.93
C LYS A 338 -0.56 6.25 27.16
N THR A 339 -1.41 5.55 27.89
CA THR A 339 -2.53 4.79 27.34
C THR A 339 -3.84 5.30 27.90
N ILE A 340 -4.92 5.00 27.19
CA ILE A 340 -6.29 5.11 27.67
C ILE A 340 -6.62 3.82 28.42
N ASP A 341 -7.18 3.93 29.62
CA ASP A 341 -7.58 2.80 30.47
C ASP A 341 -9.11 2.64 30.58
N SER A 342 -9.86 3.71 30.27
CA SER A 342 -11.31 3.75 30.34
C SER A 342 -11.92 4.41 29.10
N LEU A 343 -12.99 3.82 28.58
CA LEU A 343 -13.85 4.40 27.54
C LEU A 343 -15.34 4.41 27.92
N ALA A 344 -15.71 3.99 29.13
CA ALA A 344 -17.12 3.87 29.55
C ALA A 344 -17.94 5.18 29.40
N SER A 345 -17.30 6.34 29.57
CA SER A 345 -17.99 7.64 29.48
C SER A 345 -18.10 8.17 28.04
N VAL A 346 -17.36 7.58 27.10
CA VAL A 346 -17.19 8.10 25.74
C VAL A 346 -18.44 7.84 24.91
N GLN A 347 -18.92 8.89 24.25
CA GLN A 347 -20.06 8.83 23.35
C GLN A 347 -19.57 8.73 21.91
N PHE A 348 -19.42 7.50 21.41
CA PHE A 348 -19.07 7.27 20.01
C PHE A 348 -20.27 7.62 19.09
N PRO A 349 -20.02 8.21 17.91
CA PRO A 349 -21.09 8.53 16.97
C PRO A 349 -21.66 7.24 16.36
N SER A 350 -22.98 7.19 16.15
CA SER A 350 -23.67 6.02 15.57
C SER A 350 -23.28 5.71 14.12
N THR A 351 -22.56 6.62 13.46
CA THR A 351 -22.02 6.48 12.10
C THR A 351 -20.68 5.76 12.06
N LEU A 352 -20.06 5.46 13.22
CA LEU A 352 -18.74 4.86 13.27
C LEU A 352 -18.76 3.42 12.73
N GLU A 353 -17.94 3.18 11.72
CA GLU A 353 -17.78 1.90 11.03
C GLU A 353 -16.46 1.22 11.42
N THR A 354 -15.43 2.00 11.74
CA THR A 354 -14.09 1.52 12.14
C THR A 354 -13.62 2.20 13.42
N LEU A 355 -13.28 1.38 14.41
CA LEU A 355 -12.63 1.82 15.65
C LEU A 355 -11.32 1.05 15.84
N GLN A 356 -10.20 1.77 15.80
CA GLN A 356 -8.88 1.22 16.08
C GLN A 356 -8.36 1.79 17.39
N ALA A 357 -8.24 0.93 18.40
CA ALA A 357 -7.83 1.27 19.76
C ALA A 357 -6.75 0.32 20.31
N LYS A 358 -6.02 -0.35 19.41
CA LYS A 358 -4.90 -1.22 19.77
C LYS A 358 -3.85 -0.45 20.59
N GLY A 359 -3.16 -1.15 21.50
CA GLY A 359 -2.14 -0.53 22.35
C GLY A 359 -2.67 0.18 23.60
N HIS A 360 -3.99 0.17 23.82
CA HIS A 360 -4.64 0.69 25.03
C HIS A 360 -5.29 -0.46 25.81
N PRO A 361 -4.77 -0.87 26.97
CA PRO A 361 -5.27 -2.03 27.72
C PRO A 361 -6.52 -1.69 28.52
N ILE A 362 -7.58 -1.26 27.83
CA ILE A 362 -8.83 -0.78 28.41
C ILE A 362 -9.50 -1.88 29.25
N THR A 363 -10.11 -1.45 30.35
CA THR A 363 -10.65 -2.33 31.40
C THR A 363 -12.17 -2.30 31.53
N ASP A 364 -12.87 -1.55 30.66
CA ASP A 364 -14.31 -1.28 30.76
C ASP A 364 -15.05 -1.30 29.40
N TRP A 365 -14.59 -2.11 28.44
CA TRP A 365 -15.30 -2.32 27.18
C TRP A 365 -16.72 -2.86 27.38
N ALA A 366 -16.96 -3.65 28.44
CA ALA A 366 -18.30 -4.18 28.74
C ALA A 366 -19.32 -3.07 29.09
N GLU A 367 -18.84 -1.93 29.58
CA GLU A 367 -19.60 -0.73 29.94
C GLU A 367 -19.61 0.32 28.82
N THR A 368 -18.64 0.25 27.91
CA THR A 368 -18.49 1.16 26.78
C THR A 368 -19.63 0.97 25.76
N SER A 369 -20.28 2.07 25.38
CA SER A 369 -21.36 2.06 24.37
C SER A 369 -20.78 2.07 22.95
N VAL A 370 -20.37 0.91 22.46
CA VAL A 370 -19.87 0.72 21.09
C VAL A 370 -21.04 0.72 20.09
N PRO A 371 -20.93 1.43 18.94
CA PRO A 371 -22.05 1.58 18.00
C PRO A 371 -22.38 0.28 17.24
N GLU A 372 -23.66 0.07 16.95
CA GLU A 372 -24.16 -1.15 16.28
C GLU A 372 -23.69 -1.30 14.83
N ASN A 373 -23.35 -0.19 14.16
CA ASN A 373 -22.87 -0.17 12.77
C ASN A 373 -21.38 -0.50 12.63
N LEU A 374 -20.68 -0.80 13.73
CA LEU A 374 -19.25 -1.08 13.72
C LEU A 374 -18.95 -2.36 12.92
N ARG A 375 -18.09 -2.23 11.91
CA ARG A 375 -17.65 -3.30 11.00
C ARG A 375 -16.24 -3.76 11.29
N THR A 376 -15.36 -2.83 11.69
CA THR A 376 -13.96 -3.11 11.99
C THR A 376 -13.63 -2.65 13.39
N TRP A 377 -13.12 -3.56 14.21
CA TRP A 377 -12.71 -3.25 15.57
C TRP A 377 -11.34 -3.84 15.88
N GLU A 378 -10.39 -2.98 16.21
CA GLU A 378 -9.11 -3.38 16.78
C GLU A 378 -9.02 -2.89 18.23
N LEU A 379 -8.78 -3.79 19.17
CA LEU A 379 -8.69 -3.45 20.59
C LEU A 379 -7.70 -4.32 21.35
N ASP A 380 -7.15 -3.72 22.42
CA ASP A 380 -6.53 -4.45 23.51
C ASP A 380 -7.46 -4.40 24.73
N THR A 381 -7.44 -5.42 25.57
CA THR A 381 -8.23 -5.45 26.81
C THR A 381 -7.51 -6.17 27.95
N SER A 382 -7.84 -5.79 29.18
CA SER A 382 -7.51 -6.57 30.38
C SER A 382 -8.73 -7.24 31.02
N GLU A 383 -9.92 -7.12 30.40
CA GLU A 383 -11.16 -7.78 30.86
C GLU A 383 -11.20 -9.26 30.46
N ASP A 384 -12.06 -10.01 31.16
CA ASP A 384 -12.37 -11.38 30.81
C ASP A 384 -13.14 -11.44 29.49
N ALA A 385 -12.82 -12.45 28.67
CA ALA A 385 -13.46 -12.68 27.37
C ALA A 385 -15.00 -12.74 27.43
N ASN A 386 -15.58 -13.24 28.53
CA ASN A 386 -17.03 -13.35 28.72
C ASN A 386 -17.76 -12.00 28.91
N ALA A 387 -17.03 -10.94 29.27
CA ALA A 387 -17.56 -9.62 29.53
C ALA A 387 -17.72 -8.80 28.24
N LEU A 388 -16.91 -9.11 27.23
CA LEU A 388 -16.89 -8.41 25.96
C LEU A 388 -18.20 -8.61 25.18
N LYS A 389 -18.67 -7.52 24.58
CA LYS A 389 -19.86 -7.50 23.72
C LYS A 389 -19.45 -7.00 22.35
N PHE A 390 -19.98 -7.64 21.31
CA PHE A 390 -19.64 -7.33 19.93
C PHE A 390 -20.87 -6.87 19.15
N SER A 391 -20.67 -5.92 18.24
CA SER A 391 -21.72 -5.47 17.33
C SER A 391 -22.12 -6.61 16.38
N PRO A 392 -23.42 -6.79 16.09
CA PRO A 392 -23.90 -7.95 15.33
C PRO A 392 -23.46 -7.95 13.85
N GLY A 393 -23.07 -6.79 13.31
CA GLY A 393 -22.56 -6.63 11.95
C GLY A 393 -21.03 -6.56 11.84
N LEU A 394 -20.29 -6.93 12.89
CA LEU A 394 -18.83 -6.86 12.90
C LEU A 394 -18.24 -7.86 11.88
N GLU A 395 -17.39 -7.37 10.99
CA GLU A 395 -16.78 -8.12 9.88
C GLU A 395 -15.31 -8.44 10.16
N VAL A 396 -14.60 -7.52 10.83
CA VAL A 396 -13.16 -7.63 11.13
C VAL A 396 -12.92 -7.37 12.61
N LEU A 397 -12.30 -8.32 13.31
CA LEU A 397 -11.93 -8.21 14.71
C LEU A 397 -10.44 -8.51 14.91
N THR A 398 -9.70 -7.56 15.49
CA THR A 398 -8.39 -7.81 16.11
C THR A 398 -8.50 -7.57 17.60
N LEU A 399 -8.29 -8.62 18.39
CA LEU A 399 -8.41 -8.57 19.84
C LEU A 399 -7.15 -9.13 20.49
N LYS A 400 -6.52 -8.31 21.33
CA LYS A 400 -5.38 -8.71 22.14
C LYS A 400 -5.73 -8.65 23.62
N PHE A 401 -5.56 -9.75 24.32
CA PHE A 401 -5.60 -9.71 25.78
C PHE A 401 -4.24 -9.32 26.34
N LYS A 402 -4.25 -8.48 27.38
CA LYS A 402 -3.03 -8.16 28.13
C LYS A 402 -2.47 -9.38 28.85
N ASN A 403 -3.35 -10.25 29.34
CA ASN A 403 -3.00 -11.47 30.04
C ASN A 403 -3.81 -12.65 29.47
N ALA A 404 -3.12 -13.73 29.11
CA ALA A 404 -3.73 -14.92 28.54
C ALA A 404 -4.80 -15.55 29.45
N ALA A 405 -4.70 -15.38 30.78
CA ALA A 405 -5.69 -15.89 31.73
C ALA A 405 -7.09 -15.28 31.56
N ASN A 406 -7.17 -14.03 31.06
CA ASN A 406 -8.45 -13.37 30.78
C ASN A 406 -9.00 -13.75 29.39
N GLY A 407 -8.13 -14.22 28.50
CA GLY A 407 -8.42 -14.53 27.11
C GLY A 407 -8.88 -15.96 26.85
N ASN A 408 -9.88 -16.46 27.57
CA ASN A 408 -10.49 -17.75 27.23
C ASN A 408 -11.35 -17.60 25.95
N PHE A 409 -10.87 -18.11 24.82
CA PHE A 409 -11.51 -17.88 23.53
C PHE A 409 -12.92 -18.49 23.42
N CYS A 410 -13.21 -19.56 24.16
CA CYS A 410 -14.52 -20.22 24.17
C CYS A 410 -15.62 -19.32 24.75
N ASP A 411 -15.24 -18.35 25.57
CA ASP A 411 -16.17 -17.43 26.23
C ASP A 411 -16.51 -16.22 25.35
N LEU A 412 -15.78 -16.02 24.24
CA LEU A 412 -16.04 -14.94 23.30
C LEU A 412 -17.35 -15.17 22.56
N LYS A 413 -18.32 -14.28 22.75
CA LYS A 413 -19.61 -14.29 22.04
C LYS A 413 -19.48 -13.59 20.68
N LEU A 414 -18.63 -14.15 19.81
CA LEU A 414 -18.33 -13.58 18.50
C LEU A 414 -19.56 -13.60 17.56
N PRO A 415 -19.78 -12.55 16.76
CA PRO A 415 -20.91 -12.50 15.82
C PRO A 415 -20.63 -13.33 14.56
N PRO A 416 -21.65 -13.99 13.98
CA PRO A 416 -21.49 -14.87 12.82
C PRO A 416 -21.15 -14.14 11.52
N SER A 417 -21.14 -12.80 11.53
CA SER A 417 -20.76 -11.94 10.40
C SER A 417 -19.24 -11.83 10.20
N LEU A 418 -18.42 -12.30 11.15
CA LEU A 418 -16.97 -12.16 11.06
C LEU A 418 -16.39 -12.87 9.84
N VAL A 419 -15.66 -12.10 9.04
CA VAL A 419 -14.89 -12.54 7.88
C VAL A 419 -13.42 -12.70 8.25
N ASP A 420 -12.91 -11.80 9.11
CA ASP A 420 -11.51 -11.77 9.54
C ASP A 420 -11.41 -11.74 11.07
N LEU A 421 -10.71 -12.72 11.64
CA LEU A 421 -10.50 -12.85 13.07
C LEU A 421 -9.02 -12.92 13.40
N HIS A 422 -8.54 -12.00 14.22
CA HIS A 422 -7.22 -12.00 14.82
C HIS A 422 -7.34 -11.99 16.34
N LEU A 423 -6.86 -13.04 17.00
CA LEU A 423 -6.76 -13.15 18.44
C LEU A 423 -5.29 -13.24 18.89
N GLU A 424 -4.90 -12.46 19.90
CA GLU A 424 -3.56 -12.49 20.49
C GLU A 424 -3.64 -12.67 22.01
N ASN A 425 -2.81 -13.57 22.55
CA ASN A 425 -2.70 -13.93 23.96
C ASN A 425 -3.98 -14.54 24.54
N GLY A 426 -4.06 -15.85 24.65
CA GLY A 426 -5.24 -16.46 25.27
C GLY A 426 -5.11 -17.96 25.48
N ILE A 427 -6.19 -18.53 26.00
CA ILE A 427 -6.33 -19.96 26.25
C ILE A 427 -7.50 -20.44 25.39
N SER A 428 -7.31 -21.58 24.72
CA SER A 428 -8.32 -22.24 23.91
C SER A 428 -8.62 -23.62 24.47
N THR A 429 -9.88 -24.03 24.40
CA THR A 429 -10.28 -25.44 24.54
C THR A 429 -10.94 -25.90 23.24
N GLU A 430 -11.40 -27.15 23.16
CA GLU A 430 -12.19 -27.58 22.00
C GLU A 430 -13.61 -27.00 22.08
N PHE A 431 -14.01 -26.23 21.06
CA PHE A 431 -15.36 -25.68 20.91
C PHE A 431 -15.67 -25.38 19.44
N ASP A 432 -16.95 -25.14 19.15
CA ASP A 432 -17.39 -24.65 17.85
C ASP A 432 -17.51 -23.13 17.88
N TRP A 433 -16.75 -22.45 17.01
CA TRP A 433 -16.76 -20.99 16.89
C TRP A 433 -18.08 -20.44 16.37
N ASN A 434 -18.88 -21.23 15.65
CA ASN A 434 -20.11 -20.78 14.99
C ASN A 434 -19.91 -19.57 14.05
N LEU A 435 -18.80 -19.53 13.32
CA LEU A 435 -18.44 -18.44 12.38
C LEU A 435 -18.53 -18.93 10.92
N PRO A 436 -19.73 -18.95 10.29
CA PRO A 436 -19.95 -19.62 9.01
C PRO A 436 -19.30 -18.92 7.81
N VAL A 437 -19.01 -17.63 7.91
CA VAL A 437 -18.44 -16.82 6.80
C VAL A 437 -16.96 -16.48 6.99
N LEU A 438 -16.31 -17.00 8.04
CA LEU A 438 -14.91 -16.73 8.34
C LEU A 438 -14.00 -17.16 7.18
N ARG A 439 -13.12 -16.26 6.75
CA ARG A 439 -12.15 -16.49 5.66
C ARG A 439 -10.74 -16.50 6.17
N ASN A 440 -10.40 -15.53 7.02
CA ASN A 440 -9.06 -15.38 7.56
C ASN A 440 -9.09 -15.55 9.07
N MET A 441 -8.27 -16.48 9.58
CA MET A 441 -8.13 -16.73 11.00
C MET A 441 -6.66 -16.64 11.39
N PHE A 442 -6.35 -15.73 12.31
CA PHE A 442 -5.04 -15.54 12.89
C PHE A 442 -5.16 -15.69 14.40
N VAL A 443 -4.38 -16.60 14.99
CA VAL A 443 -4.32 -16.75 16.44
C VAL A 443 -2.86 -16.81 16.87
N ASP A 444 -2.47 -15.91 17.77
CA ASP A 444 -1.10 -15.76 18.24
C ASP A 444 -0.99 -15.85 19.76
N ASN A 445 0.14 -16.40 20.19
CA ASN A 445 0.49 -16.64 21.58
C ASN A 445 -0.64 -17.29 22.40
N PHE A 446 -1.27 -18.33 21.86
CA PHE A 446 -2.33 -19.09 22.53
C PHE A 446 -1.81 -20.36 23.22
N THR A 447 -2.57 -20.92 24.15
CA THR A 447 -2.32 -22.25 24.72
C THR A 447 -3.58 -23.12 24.66
N GLY A 448 -3.40 -24.44 24.59
CA GLY A 448 -4.50 -25.39 24.51
C GLY A 448 -5.06 -25.63 23.09
N PRO A 449 -5.88 -26.69 22.92
CA PRO A 449 -6.32 -27.15 21.61
C PRO A 449 -7.17 -26.10 20.89
N ILE A 450 -7.01 -26.03 19.56
CA ILE A 450 -7.79 -25.13 18.71
C ILE A 450 -8.52 -25.89 17.60
N VAL A 451 -9.83 -25.65 17.51
CA VAL A 451 -10.67 -26.14 16.42
C VAL A 451 -10.70 -25.05 15.35
N VAL A 452 -10.46 -25.38 14.08
CA VAL A 452 -10.50 -24.39 12.99
C VAL A 452 -11.84 -24.53 12.24
N PRO A 453 -12.62 -23.44 12.05
CA PRO A 453 -13.85 -23.47 11.27
C PRO A 453 -13.63 -23.96 9.84
N SER A 454 -14.56 -24.75 9.32
CA SER A 454 -14.40 -25.44 8.03
C SER A 454 -14.34 -24.51 6.80
N CYS A 455 -14.81 -23.27 6.96
CA CYS A 455 -14.88 -22.24 5.91
C CYS A 455 -13.60 -21.40 5.74
N VAL A 456 -12.62 -21.54 6.67
CA VAL A 456 -11.36 -20.79 6.67
C VAL A 456 -10.52 -21.13 5.45
N GLN A 457 -9.98 -20.10 4.80
CA GLN A 457 -9.08 -20.21 3.65
C GLN A 457 -7.64 -19.90 4.05
N LYS A 458 -7.44 -18.79 4.78
CA LYS A 458 -6.12 -18.40 5.27
C LYS A 458 -6.05 -18.61 6.78
N LEU A 459 -5.11 -19.44 7.21
CA LEU A 459 -4.91 -19.77 8.61
C LEU A 459 -3.49 -19.45 9.04
N THR A 460 -3.35 -18.68 10.12
CA THR A 460 -2.08 -18.45 10.79
C THR A 460 -2.21 -18.77 12.27
N LEU A 461 -1.42 -19.73 12.75
CA LEU A 461 -1.40 -20.15 14.15
C LEU A 461 0.01 -20.03 14.70
N ARG A 462 0.18 -19.17 15.71
CA ARG A 462 1.47 -18.93 16.36
C ARG A 462 1.36 -19.19 17.86
N SER A 463 2.23 -20.04 18.39
CA SER A 463 2.25 -20.34 19.82
C SER A 463 3.56 -21.00 20.25
N GLN A 464 3.91 -20.86 21.53
CA GLN A 464 5.01 -21.60 22.17
C GLN A 464 4.57 -22.97 22.71
N ASP A 465 3.26 -23.20 22.84
CA ASP A 465 2.68 -24.47 23.26
C ASP A 465 2.71 -25.47 22.10
N ARG A 466 3.62 -26.45 22.19
CA ARG A 466 3.81 -27.47 21.17
C ARG A 466 2.64 -28.47 21.14
N GLU A 467 2.05 -28.78 22.30
CA GLU A 467 1.01 -29.80 22.42
C GLU A 467 -0.23 -29.41 21.59
N SER A 468 -0.51 -28.10 21.50
CA SER A 468 -1.56 -27.52 20.66
C SER A 468 -1.48 -27.89 19.18
N PHE A 469 -0.29 -28.23 18.65
CA PHE A 469 -0.09 -28.58 17.23
C PHE A 469 -0.06 -30.09 16.97
N GLU A 470 0.04 -30.94 18.00
CA GLU A 470 0.24 -32.39 17.81
C GLU A 470 -0.98 -33.11 17.24
N ASN A 471 -2.18 -32.62 17.56
CA ASN A 471 -3.47 -33.17 17.16
C ASN A 471 -4.32 -32.16 16.37
N LEU A 472 -3.72 -31.04 15.96
CA LEU A 472 -4.39 -30.01 15.19
C LEU A 472 -4.85 -30.55 13.84
N LYS A 473 -6.14 -30.36 13.53
CA LYS A 473 -6.74 -30.74 12.25
C LYS A 473 -6.98 -29.50 11.42
N ILE A 474 -6.47 -29.50 10.19
CA ILE A 474 -6.65 -28.41 9.24
C ILE A 474 -7.80 -28.76 8.28
N PRO A 475 -8.82 -27.90 8.14
CA PRO A 475 -9.91 -28.10 7.19
C PRO A 475 -9.45 -28.09 5.73
N PRO A 476 -10.17 -28.77 4.82
CA PRO A 476 -9.81 -28.88 3.41
C PRO A 476 -10.02 -27.60 2.59
N MET A 477 -10.59 -26.53 3.16
CA MET A 477 -10.70 -25.23 2.47
C MET A 477 -9.46 -24.34 2.65
N VAL A 478 -8.55 -24.72 3.56
CA VAL A 478 -7.33 -23.94 3.82
C VAL A 478 -6.36 -24.08 2.66
N ASP A 479 -6.04 -22.97 2.00
CA ASP A 479 -5.10 -22.88 0.87
C ASP A 479 -3.78 -22.21 1.25
N VAL A 480 -3.82 -21.30 2.23
CA VAL A 480 -2.65 -20.63 2.83
C VAL A 480 -2.56 -20.99 4.30
N LEU A 481 -1.49 -21.68 4.69
CA LEU A 481 -1.27 -22.14 6.05
C LEU A 481 0.06 -21.63 6.61
N GLN A 482 0.02 -21.00 7.78
CA GLN A 482 1.20 -20.63 8.55
C GLN A 482 1.09 -21.18 9.97
N VAL A 483 2.09 -21.93 10.43
CA VAL A 483 2.08 -22.57 11.74
C VAL A 483 3.42 -22.42 12.46
N THR A 484 3.43 -22.36 13.79
CA THR A 484 4.70 -22.38 14.52
C THR A 484 5.41 -23.70 14.36
N TYR A 485 4.74 -24.81 14.66
CA TYR A 485 5.31 -26.15 14.63
C TYR A 485 4.77 -26.97 13.44
N PRO A 486 5.56 -27.90 12.89
CA PRO A 486 5.10 -28.79 11.83
C PRO A 486 3.94 -29.68 12.31
N LEU A 487 2.98 -29.93 11.43
CA LEU A 487 1.84 -30.82 11.67
C LEU A 487 2.13 -32.24 11.17
N LYS A 488 1.44 -33.22 11.74
CA LYS A 488 1.52 -34.63 11.29
C LYS A 488 0.90 -34.84 9.91
N VAL A 489 -0.17 -34.12 9.60
CA VAL A 489 -0.91 -34.24 8.35
C VAL A 489 -1.32 -32.85 7.89
N TYR A 490 -1.12 -32.58 6.60
CA TYR A 490 -1.61 -31.38 5.93
C TYR A 490 -2.62 -31.80 4.86
N PRO A 491 -3.71 -31.03 4.65
CA PRO A 491 -4.62 -31.29 3.55
C PRO A 491 -3.98 -30.86 2.23
N ASP A 492 -4.30 -31.60 1.16
CA ASP A 492 -3.81 -31.33 -0.19
C ASP A 492 -4.28 -30.00 -0.77
N SER A 493 -5.28 -29.36 -0.14
CA SER A 493 -5.72 -28.00 -0.46
C SER A 493 -4.67 -26.93 -0.20
N VAL A 494 -3.71 -27.18 0.70
CA VAL A 494 -2.67 -26.21 1.05
C VAL A 494 -1.71 -26.03 -0.12
N THR A 495 -1.72 -24.82 -0.69
CA THR A 495 -0.83 -24.43 -1.80
C THR A 495 0.30 -23.52 -1.35
N GLU A 496 0.14 -22.84 -0.22
CA GLU A 496 1.19 -22.04 0.42
C GLU A 496 1.37 -22.45 1.89
N LEU A 497 2.58 -22.85 2.26
CA LEU A 497 2.92 -23.32 3.60
C LEU A 497 4.11 -22.56 4.19
N LEU A 498 3.94 -22.01 5.38
CA LEU A 498 5.00 -21.46 6.21
C LEU A 498 5.07 -22.20 7.56
N ILE A 499 6.27 -22.67 7.92
CA ILE A 499 6.55 -23.26 9.23
C ILE A 499 7.61 -22.40 9.93
N TRP A 500 7.28 -21.81 11.08
CA TRP A 500 8.17 -20.87 11.77
C TRP A 500 9.28 -21.53 12.61
N ARG A 501 9.00 -22.70 13.18
CA ARG A 501 9.91 -23.48 14.01
C ARG A 501 9.85 -24.93 13.59
N PHE A 502 10.69 -25.27 12.61
CA PHE A 502 10.88 -26.65 12.23
C PHE A 502 11.95 -27.33 13.09
N GLU A 503 11.58 -28.45 13.71
CA GLU A 503 12.49 -29.34 14.44
C GLU A 503 12.54 -30.68 13.69
N PRO A 504 13.73 -31.18 13.31
CA PRO A 504 13.88 -32.38 12.49
C PRO A 504 13.74 -33.66 13.33
N THR A 505 12.57 -33.90 13.92
CA THR A 505 12.31 -35.06 14.80
C THR A 505 11.32 -36.08 14.22
N GLY A 506 10.99 -36.01 12.93
CA GLY A 506 10.12 -36.99 12.26
C GLY A 506 9.92 -36.71 10.77
N ASP A 507 9.19 -37.61 10.10
CA ASP A 507 8.90 -37.53 8.67
C ASP A 507 7.97 -36.34 8.37
N LEU A 508 8.48 -35.31 7.69
CA LEU A 508 7.67 -34.19 7.21
C LEU A 508 6.98 -34.57 5.89
N ILE A 509 5.69 -34.86 5.96
CA ILE A 509 4.87 -35.13 4.76
C ILE A 509 4.26 -33.82 4.28
N LEU A 510 4.71 -33.34 3.11
CA LEU A 510 4.23 -32.08 2.52
C LEU A 510 2.96 -32.30 1.66
N PRO A 511 2.08 -31.29 1.54
CA PRO A 511 0.92 -31.34 0.64
C PRO A 511 1.30 -31.64 -0.81
N LYS A 512 0.51 -32.45 -1.50
CA LYS A 512 0.82 -32.87 -2.88
C LYS A 512 0.83 -31.72 -3.89
N PHE A 513 -0.04 -30.72 -3.70
CA PHE A 513 -0.20 -29.59 -4.62
C PHE A 513 0.47 -28.30 -4.13
N LEU A 514 1.43 -28.42 -3.22
CA LEU A 514 2.14 -27.28 -2.64
C LEU A 514 2.93 -26.50 -3.72
N LYS A 515 2.66 -25.20 -3.84
CA LYS A 515 3.35 -24.29 -4.77
C LYS A 515 4.43 -23.47 -4.09
N LYS A 516 4.19 -23.03 -2.84
CA LYS A 516 5.13 -22.22 -2.07
C LYS A 516 5.41 -22.86 -0.71
N LEU A 517 6.70 -23.03 -0.40
CA LEU A 517 7.15 -23.55 0.89
C LEU A 517 8.15 -22.58 1.52
N ARG A 518 7.88 -22.21 2.77
CA ARG A 518 8.83 -21.48 3.61
C ARG A 518 9.04 -22.24 4.91
N ILE A 519 10.29 -22.52 5.24
CA ILE A 519 10.65 -23.15 6.52
C ILE A 519 11.67 -22.26 7.22
N ALA A 520 11.28 -21.72 8.36
CA ALA A 520 12.22 -21.13 9.31
C ALA A 520 12.66 -22.22 10.31
N SER A 521 13.97 -22.45 10.38
CA SER A 521 14.58 -23.42 11.28
C SER A 521 15.92 -22.89 11.76
N ARG A 522 16.34 -23.33 12.96
CA ARG A 522 17.70 -23.07 13.48
C ARG A 522 18.74 -24.08 12.97
N GLY A 523 18.34 -25.11 12.23
CA GLY A 523 19.22 -26.15 11.69
C GLY A 523 18.86 -26.58 10.26
N SER A 524 19.73 -27.37 9.64
CA SER A 524 19.53 -27.91 8.29
C SER A 524 18.32 -28.85 8.24
N ILE A 525 17.53 -28.74 7.17
CA ILE A 525 16.41 -29.64 6.95
C ILE A 525 16.94 -31.01 6.50
N PRO A 526 16.40 -32.12 7.01
CA PRO A 526 16.81 -33.47 6.60
C PRO A 526 16.72 -33.67 5.09
N SER A 527 17.72 -34.33 4.50
CA SER A 527 17.82 -34.53 3.04
C SER A 527 16.78 -35.50 2.47
N ASP A 528 16.09 -36.24 3.33
CA ASP A 528 15.02 -37.21 3.04
C ASP A 528 13.63 -36.57 2.95
N VAL A 529 13.49 -35.27 3.21
CA VAL A 529 12.23 -34.55 2.97
C VAL A 529 11.89 -34.55 1.47
N ILE A 530 10.77 -35.18 1.13
CA ILE A 530 10.30 -35.28 -0.25
C ILE A 530 9.61 -33.96 -0.63
N LEU A 531 10.21 -33.21 -1.54
CA LEU A 531 9.64 -31.97 -2.07
C LEU A 531 8.62 -32.26 -3.19
N PRO A 532 7.42 -31.67 -3.15
CA PRO A 532 6.43 -31.82 -4.22
C PRO A 532 6.93 -31.29 -5.57
N SER A 533 6.61 -31.99 -6.67
CA SER A 533 6.98 -31.57 -8.04
C SER A 533 6.27 -30.28 -8.49
N THR A 534 5.16 -29.96 -7.84
CA THR A 534 4.35 -28.75 -8.01
C THR A 534 5.00 -27.50 -7.43
N LEU A 535 6.06 -27.64 -6.62
CA LEU A 535 6.72 -26.51 -5.97
C LEU A 535 7.36 -25.57 -7.00
N ARG A 536 7.11 -24.27 -6.80
CA ARG A 536 7.61 -23.14 -7.61
C ARG A 536 8.41 -22.13 -6.79
N TYR A 537 8.20 -22.13 -5.48
CA TYR A 537 8.94 -21.26 -4.58
C TYR A 537 9.33 -22.02 -3.30
N ILE A 538 10.60 -21.91 -2.92
CA ILE A 538 11.15 -22.47 -1.69
C ILE A 538 12.10 -21.48 -1.01
N SER A 539 12.00 -21.38 0.32
CA SER A 539 12.92 -20.61 1.15
C SER A 539 13.10 -21.24 2.52
N GLY A 540 14.32 -21.24 3.05
CA GLY A 540 14.68 -21.85 4.33
C GLY A 540 16.09 -22.42 4.32
N PRO A 541 16.47 -23.20 5.35
CA PRO A 541 17.79 -23.85 5.42
C PRO A 541 17.83 -25.13 4.59
N PHE A 542 17.58 -24.99 3.28
CA PHE A 542 17.74 -26.03 2.26
C PHE A 542 19.09 -25.90 1.56
N ASP A 543 19.48 -26.92 0.79
CA ASP A 543 20.65 -26.83 -0.10
C ASP A 543 20.44 -25.73 -1.16
N GLN A 544 21.47 -24.91 -1.37
CA GLN A 544 21.39 -23.76 -2.26
C GLN A 544 21.04 -24.15 -3.70
N LYS A 545 21.57 -25.27 -4.21
CA LYS A 545 21.30 -25.71 -5.59
C LYS A 545 19.84 -26.13 -5.76
N ILE A 546 19.26 -26.79 -4.75
CA ILE A 546 17.84 -27.16 -4.75
C ILE A 546 16.97 -25.90 -4.77
N MET A 547 17.34 -24.90 -3.96
CA MET A 547 16.59 -23.63 -3.94
C MET A 547 16.67 -22.90 -5.28
N GLU A 548 17.85 -22.81 -5.89
CA GLU A 548 18.03 -22.20 -7.21
C GLU A 548 17.26 -22.95 -8.32
N GLU A 549 17.29 -24.28 -8.31
CA GLU A 549 16.56 -25.10 -9.27
C GLU A 549 15.04 -24.89 -9.17
N ILE A 550 14.49 -24.88 -7.95
CA ILE A 550 13.05 -24.73 -7.75
C ILE A 550 12.60 -23.30 -8.02
N ASN A 551 13.33 -22.29 -7.52
CA ASN A 551 12.98 -20.88 -7.68
C ASN A 551 13.19 -20.35 -9.10
N SER A 552 13.92 -21.08 -9.95
CA SER A 552 14.05 -20.77 -11.38
C SER A 552 12.93 -21.35 -12.25
N ARG A 553 12.05 -22.19 -11.69
CA ARG A 553 10.85 -22.68 -12.38
C ARG A 553 9.88 -21.50 -12.51
N LYS A 554 9.66 -21.02 -13.74
CA LYS A 554 8.73 -19.92 -14.03
C LYS A 554 7.29 -20.26 -13.59
N ASP A 555 6.57 -19.24 -13.12
CA ASP A 555 5.15 -19.29 -12.72
C ASP A 555 4.21 -19.67 -13.86
#